data_AF-A0A0R0D805-F1
#
_entry.id   AF-A0A0R0D805-F1
#
_cell.length_a   1.000
_cell.length_b   1.000
_cell.length_c   1.000
_cell.angle_alpha   90.00
_cell.angle_beta   90.00
_cell.angle_gamma   90.00
#
_symmetry.space_group_name_H-M   'P 1'
#
loop_
_entity.id
_entity.type
_entity.pdbx_description
1 polymer ?
#
loop_
_entity_poly.entity_id
_entity_poly.type
_entity_poly.pdbx_seq_one_letter_code
_entity_poly.pdbx_strand_id
1 'polypeptide(L)'
;MGGAPAAAPSPLQDPAFTALLPHSATLRGDLAQIQADGLAVEWGRAGGGTFYDRANARIVLDEKSQGDGAWIARSISHEMGHHRFTEAPDYSSRQAYVDYQLRNEGAATLANATVRHEIVQSGGPDINVSGAGKADYIRIAGEHLAGNLSRDQAIGQIAAVFGTEKPSVSTGSYVDYYGGHYDTALVPWLRATGRLPEPADAALTQAAHPGDQRMAEHLRGQLPAGTSAEHLLDLSVRARELGLHPGNSQVLQQGEQAWVASTQTPGMRVMADLQAAAPALEHSLQRSQAIEQGQQQAHGERSQAMAQ
;
A
#
# COMPACT_ATOMS: atom_id res chain seq x y z
N MET A 1 18.76 30.83 39.03
CA MET A 1 19.06 29.95 37.91
C MET A 1 18.27 28.67 38.12
N GLY A 2 17.09 28.56 37.51
CA GLY A 2 16.34 27.30 37.54
C GLY A 2 17.03 26.32 36.59
N GLY A 3 17.59 25.23 37.11
CA GLY A 3 18.18 24.18 36.29
C GLY A 3 17.09 23.60 35.38
N ALA A 4 17.44 23.37 34.11
CA ALA A 4 16.57 22.62 33.21
C ALA A 4 16.27 21.25 33.84
N PRO A 5 15.02 20.78 33.84
CA PRO A 5 14.69 19.45 34.33
C PRO A 5 15.53 18.41 33.59
N ALA A 6 16.03 17.41 34.32
CA ALA A 6 16.75 16.29 33.71
C ALA A 6 15.83 15.56 32.72
N ALA A 7 16.36 15.18 31.56
CA ALA A 7 15.64 14.43 30.53
C ALA A 7 15.09 13.11 31.12
N ALA A 8 13.85 12.76 30.75
CA ALA A 8 13.23 11.52 31.19
C ALA A 8 14.01 10.30 30.63
N PRO A 9 14.28 9.25 31.42
CA PRO A 9 15.05 8.09 30.96
C PRO A 9 14.40 7.32 29.82
N SER A 10 13.06 7.40 29.72
CA SER A 10 12.24 6.77 28.70
C SER A 10 11.08 7.70 28.34
N PRO A 11 10.56 7.66 27.10
CA PRO A 11 9.35 8.40 26.73
C PRO A 11 8.15 8.15 27.65
N LEU A 12 8.02 6.93 28.19
CA LEU A 12 6.89 6.57 29.07
C LEU A 12 6.94 7.28 30.42
N GLN A 13 8.09 7.79 30.81
CA GLN A 13 8.32 8.49 32.07
C GLN A 13 8.30 10.01 31.91
N ASP A 14 8.06 10.52 30.70
CA ASP A 14 8.00 11.95 30.45
C ASP A 14 6.78 12.56 31.18
N PRO A 15 6.97 13.58 32.05
CA PRO A 15 5.87 14.18 32.80
C PRO A 15 4.78 14.80 31.91
N ALA A 16 5.15 15.37 30.76
CA ALA A 16 4.18 15.95 29.84
C ALA A 16 3.32 14.86 29.17
N PHE A 17 3.92 13.70 28.88
CA PHE A 17 3.20 12.53 28.37
C PHE A 17 2.27 11.93 29.44
N THR A 18 2.80 11.67 30.63
CA THR A 18 2.02 11.04 31.71
C THR A 18 0.82 11.87 32.15
N ALA A 19 0.89 13.19 32.03
CA ALA A 19 -0.24 14.09 32.25
C ALA A 19 -1.43 13.86 31.30
N LEU A 20 -1.21 13.22 30.14
CA LEU A 20 -2.27 12.89 29.18
C LEU A 20 -2.97 11.56 29.47
N LEU A 21 -2.39 10.69 30.32
CA LEU A 21 -2.95 9.37 30.60
C LEU A 21 -4.36 9.40 31.19
N PRO A 22 -4.76 10.33 32.07
CA PRO A 22 -6.13 10.41 32.55
C PRO A 22 -7.16 10.65 31.43
N HIS A 23 -6.74 11.29 30.35
CA HIS A 23 -7.60 11.76 29.27
C HIS A 23 -7.94 10.71 28.20
N SER A 24 -7.26 9.56 28.17
CA SER A 24 -7.52 8.51 27.17
C SER A 24 -7.44 7.11 27.78
N ALA A 25 -8.53 6.37 27.67
CA ALA A 25 -8.57 4.95 28.06
C ALA A 25 -7.77 4.10 27.08
N THR A 26 -7.84 4.42 25.79
CA THR A 26 -7.06 3.73 24.74
C THR A 26 -5.56 3.90 24.98
N LEU A 27 -5.08 5.11 25.30
CA LEU A 27 -3.66 5.34 25.58
C LEU A 27 -3.16 4.57 26.81
N ARG A 28 -3.99 4.45 27.86
CA ARG A 28 -3.65 3.59 29.01
C ARG A 28 -3.64 2.11 28.62
N GLY A 29 -4.54 1.69 27.74
CA GLY A 29 -4.56 0.35 27.15
C GLY A 29 -3.31 0.06 26.34
N ASP A 30 -2.86 1.02 25.53
CA ASP A 30 -1.61 0.94 24.78
C ASP A 30 -0.41 0.72 25.72
N LEU A 31 -0.33 1.44 26.84
CA LEU A 31 0.74 1.22 27.84
C LEU A 31 0.66 -0.15 28.52
N ALA A 32 -0.54 -0.60 28.87
CA ALA A 32 -0.73 -1.93 29.44
C ALA A 32 -0.30 -3.02 28.45
N GLN A 33 -0.57 -2.83 27.16
CA GLN A 33 -0.18 -3.76 26.12
C GLN A 33 1.33 -3.73 25.86
N ILE A 34 1.95 -2.55 25.80
CA ILE A 34 3.42 -2.40 25.75
C ILE A 34 4.09 -3.22 26.85
N GLN A 35 3.57 -3.12 28.08
CA GLN A 35 4.10 -3.88 29.22
C GLN A 35 3.85 -5.38 29.08
N ALA A 36 2.64 -5.79 28.69
CA ALA A 36 2.26 -7.20 28.56
C ALA A 36 3.07 -7.91 27.47
N ASP A 37 3.30 -7.24 26.35
CA ASP A 37 4.00 -7.78 25.19
C ASP A 37 5.53 -7.58 25.27
N GLY A 38 6.02 -6.97 26.37
CA GLY A 38 7.44 -6.80 26.63
C GLY A 38 8.13 -5.82 25.68
N LEU A 39 7.39 -4.85 25.14
CA LEU A 39 7.94 -3.86 24.22
C LEU A 39 8.79 -2.83 24.96
N ALA A 40 10.02 -2.63 24.51
CA ALA A 40 10.83 -1.50 24.98
C ALA A 40 10.33 -0.19 24.35
N VAL A 41 10.34 0.91 25.11
CA VAL A 41 10.02 2.25 24.59
C VAL A 41 11.16 3.18 24.94
N GLU A 42 11.87 3.63 23.91
CA GLU A 42 13.20 4.22 24.03
C GLU A 42 13.31 5.52 23.23
N TRP A 43 14.22 6.40 23.67
CA TRP A 43 14.63 7.54 22.87
C TRP A 43 15.63 7.10 21.79
N GLY A 44 15.32 7.41 20.54
CA GLY A 44 16.24 7.37 19.42
C GLY A 44 17.04 8.67 19.29
N ARG A 45 18.01 8.69 18.38
CA ARG A 45 18.81 9.90 18.11
C ARG A 45 17.92 11.05 17.64
N ALA A 46 18.19 12.26 18.11
CA ALA A 46 17.56 13.48 17.63
C ALA A 46 17.57 13.60 16.08
N GLY A 47 16.40 13.70 15.46
CA GLY A 47 16.21 13.73 14.00
C GLY A 47 16.23 12.37 13.31
N GLY A 48 16.31 11.27 14.07
CA GLY A 48 16.25 9.90 13.57
C GLY A 48 14.83 9.40 13.28
N GLY A 49 13.80 10.19 13.64
CA GLY A 49 12.41 9.82 13.45
C GLY A 49 11.85 8.92 14.57
N THR A 50 10.60 8.50 14.38
CA THR A 50 9.88 7.56 15.25
C THR A 50 9.47 6.37 14.41
N PHE A 51 9.59 5.17 14.98
CA PHE A 51 9.18 3.94 14.33
C PHE A 51 9.02 2.79 15.32
N TYR A 52 8.17 1.84 14.94
CA TYR A 52 8.07 0.53 15.55
C TYR A 52 9.06 -0.45 14.90
N ASP A 53 9.98 -0.98 15.70
CA ASP A 53 10.94 -1.99 15.31
C ASP A 53 10.45 -3.37 15.79
N ARG A 54 9.64 -4.01 14.93
CA ARG A 54 9.05 -5.32 15.20
C ARG A 54 10.10 -6.39 15.49
N ALA A 55 11.26 -6.35 14.82
CA ALA A 55 12.31 -7.36 14.96
C ALA A 55 12.98 -7.33 16.34
N ASN A 56 13.11 -6.15 16.95
CA ASN A 56 13.72 -5.97 18.26
C ASN A 56 12.70 -5.68 19.38
N ALA A 57 11.40 -5.88 19.11
CA ALA A 57 10.31 -5.65 20.05
C ALA A 57 10.41 -4.28 20.76
N ARG A 58 10.60 -3.21 19.99
CA ARG A 58 10.74 -1.86 20.55
C ARG A 58 10.06 -0.77 19.75
N ILE A 59 9.69 0.29 20.45
CA ILE A 59 9.19 1.55 19.91
C ILE A 59 10.26 2.61 20.17
N VAL A 60 10.74 3.24 19.09
CA VAL A 60 11.76 4.28 19.16
C VAL A 60 11.11 5.63 18.88
N LEU A 61 11.24 6.58 19.80
CA LEU A 61 10.76 7.96 19.62
C LEU A 61 11.93 8.91 19.37
N ASP A 62 11.73 9.91 18.52
CA ASP A 62 12.75 10.96 18.29
C ASP A 62 13.00 11.73 19.59
N GLU A 63 14.25 11.81 20.04
CA GLU A 63 14.65 12.55 21.25
C GLU A 63 14.24 14.03 21.22
N LYS A 64 14.02 14.62 20.03
CA LYS A 64 13.52 16.01 19.90
C LYS A 64 12.14 16.22 20.54
N SER A 65 11.44 15.16 20.88
CA SER A 65 10.08 15.20 21.42
C SER A 65 10.02 15.11 22.94
N GLN A 66 11.18 15.06 23.62
CA GLN A 66 11.25 15.19 25.07
C GLN A 66 10.57 16.48 25.54
N GLY A 67 9.72 16.35 26.55
CA GLY A 67 8.90 17.44 27.08
C GLY A 67 7.67 17.81 26.23
N ASP A 68 7.50 17.23 25.04
CA ASP A 68 6.30 17.40 24.20
C ASP A 68 5.37 16.19 24.35
N GLY A 69 4.57 16.21 25.43
CA GLY A 69 3.64 15.13 25.74
C GLY A 69 2.65 14.82 24.62
N ALA A 70 2.20 15.85 23.90
CA ALA A 70 1.29 15.69 22.77
C ALA A 70 1.95 14.91 21.63
N TRP A 71 3.19 15.25 21.29
CA TRP A 71 3.95 14.52 20.29
C TRP A 71 4.23 13.09 20.73
N ILE A 72 4.63 12.87 21.99
CA ILE A 72 4.90 11.53 22.55
C ILE A 72 3.65 10.65 22.47
N ALA A 73 2.49 11.16 22.91
CA ALA A 73 1.22 10.42 22.85
C ALA A 73 0.79 10.11 21.42
N ARG A 74 0.96 11.08 20.50
CA ARG A 74 0.69 10.89 19.07
C ARG A 74 1.55 9.78 18.49
N SER A 75 2.84 9.79 18.78
CA SER A 75 3.79 8.79 18.27
C SER A 75 3.52 7.41 18.87
N ILE A 76 3.40 7.28 20.20
CA ILE A 76 3.13 5.97 20.84
C ILE A 76 1.84 5.35 20.30
N SER A 77 0.75 6.13 20.23
CA SER A 77 -0.53 5.61 19.74
C SER A 77 -0.47 5.19 18.27
N HIS A 78 0.31 5.89 17.45
CA HIS A 78 0.58 5.51 16.06
C HIS A 78 1.35 4.18 15.97
N GLU A 79 2.48 4.07 16.66
CA GLU A 79 3.32 2.86 16.67
C GLU A 79 2.56 1.65 17.24
N MET A 80 1.68 1.86 18.22
CA MET A 80 0.82 0.81 18.76
C MET A 80 -0.28 0.35 17.79
N GLY A 81 -0.64 1.18 16.80
CA GLY A 81 -1.48 0.71 15.70
C GLY A 81 -0.72 -0.22 14.75
N HIS A 82 0.56 0.04 14.46
CA HIS A 82 1.42 -0.90 13.71
C HIS A 82 1.65 -2.21 14.48
N HIS A 83 1.85 -2.13 15.79
CA HIS A 83 2.04 -3.32 16.62
C HIS A 83 0.81 -4.24 16.59
N ARG A 84 -0.39 -3.68 16.70
CA ARG A 84 -1.66 -4.44 16.65
C ARG A 84 -2.09 -4.84 15.24
N PHE A 85 -1.40 -4.37 14.20
CA PHE A 85 -1.68 -4.77 12.82
C PHE A 85 -1.13 -6.17 12.56
N THR A 86 -2.05 -7.13 12.52
CA THR A 86 -1.79 -8.58 12.47
C THR A 86 -2.16 -9.23 11.14
N GLU A 87 -2.56 -8.43 10.14
CA GLU A 87 -2.74 -8.94 8.78
C GLU A 87 -1.44 -9.58 8.31
N ALA A 88 -1.56 -10.66 7.54
CA ALA A 88 -0.39 -11.30 6.95
C ALA A 88 0.11 -10.44 5.78
N PRO A 89 1.42 -10.15 5.70
CA PRO A 89 1.98 -9.52 4.51
C PRO A 89 1.68 -10.35 3.26
N ASP A 90 1.12 -9.70 2.24
CA ASP A 90 0.90 -10.30 0.93
C ASP A 90 1.99 -9.81 -0.03
N TYR A 91 2.84 -10.74 -0.45
CA TYR A 91 3.94 -10.49 -1.39
C TYR A 91 3.68 -11.06 -2.78
N SER A 92 2.44 -11.47 -3.08
CA SER A 92 2.05 -12.08 -4.36
C SER A 92 2.16 -11.11 -5.54
N SER A 93 2.01 -9.81 -5.29
CA SER A 93 2.12 -8.76 -6.29
C SER A 93 2.53 -7.43 -5.69
N ARG A 94 2.99 -6.50 -6.55
CA ARG A 94 3.29 -5.12 -6.16
C ARG A 94 2.08 -4.45 -5.52
N GLN A 95 0.89 -4.63 -6.09
CA GLN A 95 -0.34 -4.03 -5.58
C GLN A 95 -0.71 -4.60 -4.21
N ALA A 96 -0.68 -5.93 -4.05
CA ALA A 96 -1.00 -6.57 -2.78
C ALA A 96 -0.04 -6.14 -1.65
N TYR A 97 1.25 -6.00 -1.96
CA TYR A 97 2.23 -5.47 -1.01
C TYR A 97 1.96 -4.01 -0.66
N VAL A 98 1.68 -3.16 -1.66
CA VAL A 98 1.35 -1.75 -1.43
C VAL A 98 0.09 -1.63 -0.58
N ASP A 99 -0.96 -2.38 -0.89
CA ASP A 99 -2.21 -2.37 -0.14
C ASP A 99 -2.01 -2.80 1.31
N TYR A 100 -1.23 -3.87 1.54
CA TYR A 100 -0.84 -4.30 2.88
C TYR A 100 -0.12 -3.19 3.66
N GLN A 101 0.87 -2.54 3.04
CA GLN A 101 1.62 -1.46 3.67
C GLN A 101 0.74 -0.25 3.99
N LEU A 102 -0.14 0.14 3.06
CA LEU A 102 -1.07 1.26 3.28
C LEU A 102 -2.11 0.95 4.35
N ARG A 103 -2.58 -0.30 4.44
CA ARG A 103 -3.47 -0.74 5.52
C ARG A 103 -2.77 -0.72 6.88
N ASN A 104 -1.48 -1.06 6.93
CA ASN A 104 -0.68 -0.93 8.14
C ASN A 104 -0.59 0.54 8.62
N GLU A 105 -0.31 1.48 7.71
CA GLU A 105 -0.35 2.93 8.00
C GLU A 105 -1.76 3.41 8.40
N GLY A 106 -2.79 2.85 7.76
CA GLY A 106 -4.19 3.10 8.10
C GLY A 106 -4.53 2.68 9.53
N ALA A 107 -4.05 1.53 9.98
CA ALA A 107 -4.22 1.05 11.34
C ALA A 107 -3.50 1.93 12.38
N ALA A 108 -2.26 2.35 12.08
CA ALA A 108 -1.48 3.27 12.90
C ALA A 108 -2.14 4.65 13.04
N THR A 109 -2.58 5.20 11.91
CA THR A 109 -3.25 6.49 11.86
C THR A 109 -4.62 6.46 12.56
N LEU A 110 -5.39 5.38 12.41
CA LEU A 110 -6.66 5.20 13.14
C LEU A 110 -6.44 5.14 14.66
N ALA A 111 -5.41 4.43 15.11
CA ALA A 111 -5.06 4.32 16.53
C ALA A 111 -4.73 5.70 17.13
N ASN A 112 -3.88 6.48 16.44
CA ASN A 112 -3.57 7.84 16.85
C ASN A 112 -4.80 8.76 16.85
N ALA A 113 -5.61 8.74 15.80
CA ALA A 113 -6.81 9.56 15.72
C ALA A 113 -7.84 9.22 16.82
N THR A 114 -7.92 7.94 17.23
CA THR A 114 -8.77 7.48 18.34
C THR A 114 -8.29 8.06 19.68
N VAL A 115 -7.00 7.95 19.99
CA VAL A 115 -6.43 8.53 21.23
C VAL A 115 -6.61 10.05 21.24
N ARG A 116 -6.36 10.73 20.11
CA ARG A 116 -6.63 12.17 19.98
C ARG A 116 -8.07 12.51 20.31
N HIS A 117 -9.03 11.75 19.76
CA HIS A 117 -10.44 11.98 20.00
C HIS A 117 -10.79 11.91 21.49
N GLU A 118 -10.33 10.88 22.21
CA GLU A 118 -10.55 10.72 23.65
C GLU A 118 -9.93 11.88 24.45
N ILE A 119 -8.70 12.28 24.12
CA ILE A 119 -8.02 13.36 24.83
C ILE A 119 -8.78 14.68 24.65
N VAL A 120 -9.15 15.03 23.41
CA VAL A 120 -9.89 16.27 23.13
C VAL A 120 -11.28 16.25 23.78
N GLN A 121 -12.00 15.11 23.72
CA GLN A 121 -13.32 15.01 24.33
C GLN A 121 -13.31 15.14 25.85
N SER A 122 -12.25 14.69 26.52
CA SER A 122 -12.08 14.85 27.96
C SER A 122 -11.50 16.23 28.37
N GLY A 123 -11.39 17.18 27.43
CA GLY A 123 -10.89 18.53 27.67
C GLY A 123 -9.36 18.66 27.69
N GLY A 124 -8.64 17.63 27.29
CA GLY A 124 -7.18 17.67 27.10
C GLY A 124 -6.76 18.39 25.82
N PRO A 125 -5.44 18.55 25.59
CA PRO A 125 -4.93 19.22 24.41
C PRO A 125 -5.11 18.37 23.13
N ASP A 126 -5.19 19.04 21.99
CA ASP A 126 -5.15 18.36 20.69
C ASP A 126 -3.74 17.83 20.40
N ILE A 127 -3.56 16.51 20.50
CA ILE A 127 -2.28 15.84 20.20
C ILE A 127 -1.98 15.71 18.70
N ASN A 128 -2.88 16.20 17.84
CA ASN A 128 -2.82 16.11 16.39
C ASN A 128 -2.91 14.67 15.84
N VAL A 129 -2.88 14.53 14.52
CA VAL A 129 -2.74 13.24 13.82
C VAL A 129 -1.51 13.31 12.90
N SER A 130 -0.73 12.24 12.82
CA SER A 130 0.38 12.13 11.87
C SER A 130 -0.12 12.10 10.41
N GLY A 131 0.67 12.60 9.46
CA GLY A 131 0.31 12.71 8.04
C GLY A 131 -0.30 14.06 7.62
N ALA A 132 -0.55 14.23 6.33
CA ALA A 132 -1.04 15.47 5.72
C ALA A 132 -2.58 15.54 5.66
N GLY A 133 -3.26 14.40 5.54
CA GLY A 133 -4.70 14.20 5.40
C GLY A 133 -5.46 14.24 6.73
N LYS A 134 -4.94 15.02 7.69
CA LYS A 134 -5.40 15.04 9.09
C LYS A 134 -6.90 15.22 9.25
N ALA A 135 -7.49 16.11 8.45
CA ALA A 135 -8.93 16.38 8.50
C ALA A 135 -9.74 15.14 8.13
N ASP A 136 -9.33 14.39 7.11
CA ASP A 136 -9.98 13.15 6.71
C ASP A 136 -9.77 12.05 7.75
N TYR A 137 -8.57 11.92 8.31
CA TYR A 137 -8.30 10.94 9.36
C TYR A 137 -9.17 11.15 10.60
N ILE A 138 -9.28 12.40 11.05
CA ILE A 138 -10.13 12.78 12.19
C ILE A 138 -11.60 12.48 11.88
N ARG A 139 -12.07 12.81 10.66
CA ARG A 139 -13.44 12.51 10.23
C ARG A 139 -13.71 11.01 10.21
N ILE A 140 -12.85 10.22 9.56
CA ILE A 140 -13.00 8.76 9.44
C ILE A 140 -12.97 8.09 10.82
N ALA A 141 -12.06 8.51 11.71
CA ALA A 141 -12.03 8.00 13.08
C ALA A 141 -13.31 8.38 13.85
N GLY A 142 -13.85 9.58 13.66
CA GLY A 142 -15.13 9.99 14.21
C GLY A 142 -16.29 9.10 13.76
N GLU A 143 -16.38 8.80 12.47
CA GLU A 143 -17.39 7.87 11.92
C GLU A 143 -17.23 6.45 12.47
N HIS A 144 -15.99 5.99 12.66
CA HIS A 144 -15.72 4.71 13.30
C HIS A 144 -16.20 4.68 14.75
N LEU A 145 -15.87 5.71 15.53
CA LEU A 145 -16.26 5.82 16.95
C LEU A 145 -17.77 6.01 17.14
N ALA A 146 -18.45 6.63 16.17
CA ALA A 146 -19.90 6.72 16.13
C ALA A 146 -20.59 5.40 15.75
N GLY A 147 -19.82 4.38 15.32
CA GLY A 147 -20.34 3.10 14.87
C GLY A 147 -20.83 3.07 13.41
N ASN A 148 -20.62 4.15 12.64
CA ASN A 148 -21.01 4.24 11.24
C ASN A 148 -20.03 3.51 10.30
N LEU A 149 -18.78 3.35 10.74
CA LEU A 149 -17.77 2.54 10.04
C LEU A 149 -17.24 1.42 10.93
N SER A 150 -17.13 0.23 10.35
CA SER A 150 -16.33 -0.83 10.97
C SER A 150 -14.87 -0.41 11.04
N ARG A 151 -14.11 -1.02 11.95
CA ARG A 151 -12.67 -0.77 12.07
C ARG A 151 -11.94 -1.04 10.75
N ASP A 152 -12.32 -2.11 10.06
CA ASP A 152 -11.73 -2.50 8.78
C ASP A 152 -12.00 -1.46 7.67
N GLN A 153 -13.24 -0.97 7.60
CA GLN A 153 -13.62 0.09 6.66
C GLN A 153 -12.88 1.39 6.94
N ALA A 154 -12.73 1.76 8.22
CA ALA A 154 -11.99 2.95 8.62
C ALA A 154 -10.51 2.86 8.23
N ILE A 155 -9.87 1.71 8.46
CA ILE A 155 -8.49 1.44 8.01
C ILE A 155 -8.38 1.57 6.50
N GLY A 156 -9.28 0.95 5.73
CA GLY A 156 -9.26 1.02 4.27
C GLY A 156 -9.42 2.44 3.73
N GLN A 157 -10.32 3.24 4.32
CA GLN A 157 -10.50 4.64 3.92
C GLN A 157 -9.29 5.51 4.28
N ILE A 158 -8.70 5.34 5.46
CA ILE A 158 -7.49 6.05 5.86
C ILE A 158 -6.32 5.65 4.95
N ALA A 159 -6.15 4.36 4.67
CA ALA A 159 -5.13 3.83 3.76
C ALA A 159 -5.23 4.47 2.36
N ALA A 160 -6.43 4.64 1.83
CA ALA A 160 -6.66 5.29 0.54
C ALA A 160 -6.23 6.77 0.56
N VAL A 161 -6.56 7.52 1.62
CA VAL A 161 -6.11 8.92 1.78
C VAL A 161 -4.58 8.98 1.92
N PHE A 162 -4.02 8.16 2.81
CA PHE A 162 -2.58 8.10 3.10
C PHE A 162 -1.76 7.74 1.85
N GLY A 163 -2.25 6.84 1.01
CA GLY A 163 -1.60 6.42 -0.24
C GLY A 163 -1.35 7.57 -1.22
N THR A 164 -2.14 8.65 -1.17
CA THR A 164 -1.98 9.83 -2.03
C THR A 164 -0.95 10.84 -1.50
N GLU A 165 -0.51 10.68 -0.25
CA GLU A 165 0.45 11.58 0.37
C GLU A 165 1.89 11.34 -0.09
N LYS A 166 2.75 12.33 0.12
CA LYS A 166 4.17 12.24 -0.21
C LYS A 166 4.99 12.02 1.06
N PRO A 167 5.78 10.94 1.19
CA PRO A 167 6.70 10.78 2.30
C PRO A 167 7.83 11.81 2.20
N SER A 168 8.42 12.17 3.35
CA SER A 168 9.52 13.14 3.41
C SER A 168 10.80 12.71 2.70
N VAL A 169 10.95 11.41 2.43
CA VAL A 169 12.16 10.78 1.87
C VAL A 169 12.03 10.41 0.39
N SER A 170 10.88 10.67 -0.25
CA SER A 170 10.65 10.35 -1.66
C SER A 170 9.96 11.50 -2.39
N THR A 171 10.11 11.52 -3.72
CA THR A 171 9.47 12.50 -4.61
C THR A 171 8.06 12.06 -5.05
N GLY A 172 7.75 10.77 -4.94
CA GLY A 172 6.46 10.17 -5.28
C GLY A 172 5.47 10.11 -4.12
N SER A 173 4.31 9.50 -4.36
CA SER A 173 3.31 9.19 -3.33
C SER A 173 3.75 8.01 -2.43
N TYR A 174 3.03 7.72 -1.35
CA TYR A 174 3.26 6.50 -0.57
C TYR A 174 3.03 5.22 -1.40
N VAL A 175 2.10 5.25 -2.36
CA VAL A 175 1.94 4.18 -3.35
C VAL A 175 3.23 3.98 -4.16
N ASP A 176 3.84 5.06 -4.63
CA ASP A 176 5.10 5.01 -5.39
C ASP A 176 6.27 4.55 -4.50
N TYR A 177 6.31 5.01 -3.25
CA TYR A 177 7.34 4.67 -2.29
C TYR A 177 7.35 3.17 -1.94
N TYR A 178 6.21 2.62 -1.52
CA TYR A 178 6.12 1.19 -1.22
C TYR A 178 6.26 0.35 -2.48
N GLY A 179 5.70 0.80 -3.61
CA GLY A 179 5.88 0.11 -4.88
C GLY A 179 7.34 0.06 -5.32
N GLY A 180 8.08 1.16 -5.19
CA GLY A 180 9.51 1.20 -5.46
C GLY A 180 10.32 0.29 -4.54
N HIS A 181 9.96 0.19 -3.26
CA HIS A 181 10.57 -0.78 -2.34
C HIS A 181 10.29 -2.23 -2.73
N TYR A 182 9.06 -2.53 -3.17
CA TYR A 182 8.70 -3.85 -3.68
C TYR A 182 9.63 -4.24 -4.84
N ASP A 183 9.76 -3.34 -5.82
CA ASP A 183 10.51 -3.59 -7.05
C ASP A 183 12.03 -3.71 -6.79
N THR A 184 12.58 -2.86 -5.93
CA THR A 184 14.04 -2.68 -5.80
C THR A 184 14.68 -3.46 -4.64
N ALA A 185 13.90 -3.82 -3.61
CA ALA A 185 14.42 -4.51 -2.42
C ALA A 185 13.74 -5.86 -2.19
N LEU A 186 12.41 -5.90 -2.16
CA LEU A 186 11.68 -7.12 -1.79
C LEU A 186 11.78 -8.22 -2.85
N VAL A 187 11.52 -7.89 -4.13
CA VAL A 187 11.62 -8.88 -5.22
C VAL A 187 13.02 -9.49 -5.33
N PRO A 188 14.12 -8.71 -5.30
CA PRO A 188 15.47 -9.29 -5.25
C PRO A 188 15.68 -10.24 -4.05
N TRP A 189 15.20 -9.88 -2.86
CA TRP A 189 15.33 -10.71 -1.66
C TRP A 189 14.50 -12.01 -1.75
N LEU A 190 13.26 -11.93 -2.21
CA LEU A 190 12.40 -13.10 -2.41
C LEU A 190 12.99 -14.07 -3.44
N ARG A 191 13.60 -13.56 -4.52
CA ARG A 191 14.35 -14.40 -5.47
C ARG A 191 15.56 -15.05 -4.82
N ALA A 192 16.38 -14.28 -4.10
CA ALA A 192 17.57 -14.80 -3.44
C ALA A 192 17.27 -15.88 -2.38
N THR A 193 16.07 -15.87 -1.81
CA THR A 193 15.63 -16.82 -0.78
C THR A 193 14.73 -17.94 -1.32
N GLY A 194 14.46 -18.00 -2.63
CA GLY A 194 13.56 -18.99 -3.24
C GLY A 194 12.11 -18.89 -2.75
N ARG A 195 11.70 -17.70 -2.27
CA ARG A 195 10.39 -17.41 -1.68
C ARG A 195 9.49 -16.58 -2.58
N LEU A 196 9.98 -16.20 -3.77
CA LEU A 196 9.11 -15.61 -4.77
C LEU A 196 8.06 -16.68 -5.13
N PRO A 197 6.74 -16.38 -5.09
CA PRO A 197 5.83 -17.12 -5.95
C PRO A 197 6.42 -16.99 -7.35
N GLU A 198 6.76 -18.13 -7.96
CA GLU A 198 7.42 -18.20 -9.27
C GLU A 198 6.95 -17.05 -10.14
N PRO A 199 7.85 -16.18 -10.63
CA PRO A 199 7.43 -15.26 -11.65
C PRO A 199 6.99 -16.15 -12.82
N ALA A 200 5.82 -15.83 -13.40
CA ALA A 200 5.64 -15.94 -14.83
C ALA A 200 6.99 -15.69 -15.51
N ASP A 201 7.60 -16.74 -16.07
CA ASP A 201 8.98 -16.81 -16.59
C ASP A 201 9.59 -15.45 -16.93
N ALA A 202 10.76 -15.12 -16.39
CA ALA A 202 11.47 -13.86 -16.69
C ALA A 202 11.72 -13.64 -18.20
N ALA A 203 11.66 -14.70 -19.01
CA ALA A 203 11.67 -14.64 -20.47
C ALA A 203 10.43 -13.96 -21.07
N LEU A 204 9.26 -14.09 -20.42
CA LEU A 204 7.98 -13.48 -20.81
C LEU A 204 8.01 -11.96 -20.68
N THR A 205 8.59 -11.47 -19.59
CA THR A 205 8.61 -10.04 -19.24
C THR A 205 9.63 -9.24 -20.05
N GLN A 206 10.67 -9.87 -20.60
CA GLN A 206 11.65 -9.16 -21.45
C GLN A 206 11.29 -9.17 -22.94
N ALA A 207 10.52 -10.16 -23.42
CA ALA A 207 10.18 -10.30 -24.84
C ALA A 207 8.85 -9.62 -25.23
N ALA A 208 7.95 -9.39 -24.28
CA ALA A 208 6.63 -8.80 -24.55
C ALA A 208 6.66 -7.26 -24.63
N HIS A 209 5.84 -6.69 -25.51
CA HIS A 209 5.74 -5.25 -25.68
C HIS A 209 5.15 -4.58 -24.40
N PRO A 210 5.58 -3.35 -24.00
CA PRO A 210 5.16 -2.73 -22.75
C PRO A 210 3.64 -2.55 -22.57
N GLY A 211 2.91 -2.46 -23.68
CA GLY A 211 1.44 -2.45 -23.66
C GLY A 211 0.82 -3.77 -23.20
N ASP A 212 1.41 -4.91 -23.57
CA ASP A 212 0.92 -6.23 -23.14
C ASP A 212 1.28 -6.50 -21.68
N GLN A 213 2.44 -6.02 -21.23
CA GLN A 213 2.85 -6.16 -19.83
C GLN A 213 1.87 -5.45 -18.90
N ARG A 214 1.50 -4.20 -19.21
CA ARG A 214 0.50 -3.44 -18.45
C ARG A 214 -0.86 -4.12 -18.44
N MET A 215 -1.26 -4.71 -19.58
CA MET A 215 -2.50 -5.47 -19.64
C MET A 215 -2.41 -6.77 -18.82
N ALA A 216 -1.30 -7.50 -18.89
CA ALA A 216 -1.12 -8.76 -18.15
C ALA A 216 -1.13 -8.53 -16.64
N GLU A 217 -0.54 -7.43 -16.16
CA GLU A 217 -0.61 -6.99 -14.77
C GLU A 217 -2.04 -6.65 -14.35
N HIS A 218 -2.77 -5.89 -15.18
CA HIS A 218 -4.17 -5.56 -14.96
C HIS A 218 -5.07 -6.81 -14.87
N LEU A 219 -4.84 -7.80 -15.74
CA LEU A 219 -5.58 -9.06 -15.76
C LEU A 219 -5.22 -9.95 -14.58
N ARG A 220 -3.94 -10.00 -14.17
CA ARG A 220 -3.48 -10.81 -13.03
C ARG A 220 -4.17 -10.42 -11.72
N GLY A 221 -4.48 -9.13 -11.54
CA GLY A 221 -5.23 -8.65 -10.37
C GLY A 221 -6.72 -9.01 -10.36
N GLN A 222 -7.27 -9.52 -11.47
CA GLN A 222 -8.70 -9.78 -11.64
C GLN A 222 -9.03 -11.24 -11.98
N LEU A 223 -8.06 -12.01 -12.46
CA LEU A 223 -8.21 -13.42 -12.78
C LEU A 223 -7.77 -14.32 -11.60
N PRO A 224 -8.21 -15.59 -11.56
CA PRO A 224 -7.80 -16.52 -10.52
C PRO A 224 -6.28 -16.63 -10.39
N ALA A 225 -5.78 -16.75 -9.15
CA ALA A 225 -4.35 -16.81 -8.85
C ALA A 225 -3.60 -17.97 -9.55
N GLY A 226 -4.30 -19.03 -9.95
CA GLY A 226 -3.75 -20.15 -10.73
C GLY A 226 -3.64 -19.91 -12.23
N THR A 227 -4.00 -18.73 -12.72
CA THR A 227 -3.93 -18.40 -14.16
C THR A 227 -2.47 -18.35 -14.61
N SER A 228 -2.12 -19.17 -15.59
CA SER A 228 -0.75 -19.25 -16.10
C SER A 228 -0.31 -17.95 -16.79
N ALA A 229 1.00 -17.77 -16.88
CA ALA A 229 1.59 -16.61 -17.49
C ALA A 229 1.32 -16.51 -19.00
N GLU A 230 1.24 -17.66 -19.66
CA GLU A 230 0.94 -17.82 -21.07
C GLU A 230 -0.50 -17.40 -21.37
N HIS A 231 -1.46 -17.76 -20.50
CA HIS A 231 -2.83 -17.28 -20.60
C HIS A 231 -2.93 -15.77 -20.42
N LEU A 232 -2.21 -15.22 -19.44
CA LEU A 232 -2.18 -13.77 -19.22
C LEU A 232 -1.61 -13.03 -20.42
N LEU A 233 -0.53 -13.53 -21.01
CA LEU A 233 0.07 -12.90 -22.19
C LEU A 233 -0.83 -13.04 -23.43
N ASP A 234 -1.39 -14.21 -23.71
CA ASP A 234 -2.31 -14.41 -24.84
C ASP A 234 -3.51 -13.45 -24.75
N LEU A 235 -4.17 -13.42 -23.59
CA LEU A 235 -5.29 -12.52 -23.35
C LEU A 235 -4.91 -11.05 -23.52
N SER A 236 -3.73 -10.67 -23.04
CA SER A 236 -3.22 -9.30 -23.14
C SER A 236 -2.99 -8.86 -24.57
N VAL A 237 -2.31 -9.71 -25.35
CA VAL A 237 -2.01 -9.45 -26.77
C VAL A 237 -3.32 -9.37 -27.57
N ARG A 238 -4.23 -10.32 -27.37
CA ARG A 238 -5.53 -10.34 -28.06
C ARG A 238 -6.43 -9.18 -27.67
N ALA A 239 -6.37 -8.74 -26.41
CA ALA A 239 -7.09 -7.55 -25.98
C ALA A 239 -6.54 -6.30 -26.69
N ARG A 240 -5.22 -6.17 -26.82
CA ARG A 240 -4.58 -5.08 -27.57
C ARG A 240 -4.93 -5.09 -29.06
N GLU A 241 -5.05 -6.26 -29.68
CA GLU A 241 -5.53 -6.36 -31.08
C GLU A 241 -6.90 -5.70 -31.29
N LEU A 242 -7.76 -5.74 -30.27
CA LEU A 242 -9.07 -5.07 -30.29
C LEU A 242 -9.02 -3.60 -29.84
N GLY A 243 -7.84 -3.07 -29.52
CA GLY A 243 -7.68 -1.71 -28.98
C GLY A 243 -8.06 -1.58 -27.50
N LEU A 244 -8.11 -2.69 -26.77
CA LEU A 244 -8.36 -2.69 -25.33
C LEU A 244 -7.06 -2.42 -24.57
N HIS A 245 -7.17 -1.68 -23.48
CA HIS A 245 -6.11 -1.36 -22.54
C HIS A 245 -6.71 -1.21 -21.13
N PRO A 246 -5.92 -1.24 -20.05
CA PRO A 246 -6.45 -1.24 -18.68
C PRO A 246 -7.50 -0.15 -18.37
N GLY A 247 -7.34 1.06 -18.93
CA GLY A 247 -8.28 2.16 -18.73
C GLY A 247 -9.63 2.06 -19.46
N ASN A 248 -9.83 1.11 -20.38
CA ASN A 248 -11.09 0.93 -21.13
C ASN A 248 -11.60 -0.52 -21.14
N SER A 249 -11.08 -1.35 -20.24
CA SER A 249 -11.43 -2.77 -20.13
C SER A 249 -11.91 -3.14 -18.74
N GLN A 250 -12.74 -4.17 -18.67
CA GLN A 250 -13.13 -4.85 -17.43
C GLN A 250 -13.03 -6.36 -17.63
N VAL A 251 -12.73 -7.08 -16.55
CA VAL A 251 -12.77 -8.55 -16.55
C VAL A 251 -14.14 -9.02 -16.09
N LEU A 252 -14.74 -9.91 -16.87
CA LEU A 252 -15.94 -10.65 -16.52
C LEU A 252 -15.55 -12.12 -16.41
N GLN A 253 -16.03 -12.82 -15.39
CA GLN A 253 -15.77 -14.25 -15.22
C GLN A 253 -17.08 -14.99 -14.96
N GLN A 254 -17.24 -16.16 -15.60
CA GLN A 254 -18.36 -17.06 -15.40
C GLN A 254 -17.83 -18.49 -15.44
N GLY A 255 -17.72 -19.10 -14.25
CA GLY A 255 -17.04 -20.39 -14.09
C GLY A 255 -15.59 -20.29 -14.56
N GLU A 256 -15.22 -21.16 -15.49
CA GLU A 256 -13.86 -21.30 -16.02
C GLU A 256 -13.56 -20.37 -17.20
N GLN A 257 -14.56 -19.60 -17.65
CA GLN A 257 -14.41 -18.67 -18.75
C GLN A 257 -14.19 -17.26 -18.22
N ALA A 258 -13.18 -16.60 -18.79
CA ALA A 258 -12.88 -15.20 -18.54
C ALA A 258 -13.04 -14.39 -19.83
N TRP A 259 -13.63 -13.20 -19.71
CA TRP A 259 -13.73 -12.21 -20.77
C TRP A 259 -13.04 -10.91 -20.37
N VAL A 260 -12.25 -10.35 -21.27
CA VAL A 260 -11.80 -8.96 -21.20
C VAL A 260 -12.69 -8.17 -22.14
N ALA A 261 -13.59 -7.37 -21.57
CA ALA A 261 -14.62 -6.65 -22.31
C ALA A 261 -14.35 -5.14 -22.29
N SER A 262 -14.66 -4.46 -23.40
CA SER A 262 -14.62 -3.00 -23.45
C SER A 262 -15.68 -2.39 -22.54
N THR A 263 -15.31 -1.36 -21.78
CA THR A 263 -16.26 -0.52 -21.04
C THR A 263 -16.89 0.58 -21.92
N GLN A 264 -16.37 0.77 -23.14
CA GLN A 264 -16.73 1.87 -24.03
C GLN A 264 -17.47 1.39 -25.29
N THR A 265 -17.12 0.21 -25.80
CA THR A 265 -17.69 -0.35 -27.03
C THR A 265 -18.46 -1.63 -26.71
N PRO A 266 -19.81 -1.59 -26.64
CA PRO A 266 -20.61 -2.77 -26.36
C PRO A 266 -20.31 -3.93 -27.31
N GLY A 267 -20.17 -5.14 -26.75
CA GLY A 267 -19.93 -6.36 -27.52
C GLY A 267 -18.47 -6.66 -27.86
N MET A 268 -17.57 -5.68 -27.78
CA MET A 268 -16.14 -5.89 -27.98
C MET A 268 -15.53 -6.61 -26.77
N ARG A 269 -15.07 -7.85 -26.96
CA ARG A 269 -14.46 -8.66 -25.92
C ARG A 269 -13.54 -9.73 -26.47
N VAL A 270 -12.54 -10.12 -25.68
CA VAL A 270 -11.78 -11.36 -25.87
C VAL A 270 -12.15 -12.35 -24.77
N MET A 271 -12.13 -13.65 -25.10
CA MET A 271 -12.46 -14.74 -24.17
C MET A 271 -11.28 -15.70 -24.06
N ALA A 272 -11.04 -16.23 -22.86
CA ALA A 272 -10.22 -17.43 -22.66
C ALA A 272 -10.95 -18.44 -21.78
N ASP A 273 -10.69 -19.72 -22.05
CA ASP A 273 -10.97 -20.82 -21.15
C ASP A 273 -9.70 -21.06 -20.32
N LEU A 274 -9.77 -20.80 -19.02
CA LEU A 274 -8.58 -20.83 -18.16
C LEU A 274 -8.13 -22.25 -17.81
N GLN A 275 -8.95 -23.27 -18.09
CA GLN A 275 -8.62 -24.70 -17.88
C GLN A 275 -8.07 -25.36 -19.14
N ALA A 276 -8.21 -24.72 -20.31
CA ALA A 276 -7.60 -25.21 -21.54
C ALA A 276 -6.08 -25.13 -21.45
N ALA A 277 -5.38 -25.93 -22.27
CA ALA A 277 -3.94 -25.75 -22.41
C ALA A 277 -3.66 -24.34 -22.95
N ALA A 278 -2.80 -23.59 -22.25
CA ALA A 278 -2.46 -22.25 -22.68
C ALA A 278 -1.79 -22.26 -24.06
N PRO A 279 -2.02 -21.22 -24.89
CA PRO A 279 -1.35 -21.11 -26.18
C PRO A 279 0.17 -21.09 -26.01
N ALA A 280 0.88 -21.64 -26.99
CA ALA A 280 2.34 -21.59 -27.02
C ALA A 280 2.81 -20.12 -26.99
N LEU A 281 3.73 -19.84 -26.07
CA LEU A 281 4.25 -18.50 -25.83
C LEU A 281 4.73 -17.80 -27.11
N GLU A 282 5.47 -18.52 -27.95
CA GLU A 282 6.03 -17.99 -29.19
C GLU A 282 4.96 -17.37 -30.09
N HIS A 283 3.76 -17.93 -30.12
CA HIS A 283 2.65 -17.40 -30.92
C HIS A 283 2.19 -16.03 -30.41
N SER A 284 2.05 -15.87 -29.10
CA SER A 284 1.64 -14.60 -28.49
C SER A 284 2.70 -13.51 -28.67
N LEU A 285 3.98 -13.87 -28.59
CA LEU A 285 5.10 -12.95 -28.84
C LEU A 285 5.17 -12.51 -30.30
N GLN A 286 5.07 -13.45 -31.25
CA GLN A 286 5.03 -13.14 -32.68
C GLN A 286 3.86 -12.22 -33.02
N ARG A 287 2.69 -12.50 -32.45
CA ARG A 287 1.49 -11.66 -32.61
C ARG A 287 1.68 -10.26 -32.04
N SER A 288 2.26 -10.14 -30.84
CA SER A 288 2.60 -8.84 -30.26
C SER A 288 3.49 -8.00 -31.19
N GLN A 289 4.55 -8.61 -31.73
CA GLN A 289 5.48 -7.94 -32.65
C GLN A 289 4.79 -7.51 -33.95
N ALA A 290 3.89 -8.34 -34.50
CA ALA A 290 3.13 -8.01 -35.70
C ALA A 290 2.23 -6.77 -35.51
N ILE A 291 1.59 -6.63 -34.34
CA ILE A 291 0.78 -5.44 -34.00
C ILE A 291 1.65 -4.18 -34.03
N GLU A 292 2.84 -4.25 -33.42
CA GLU A 292 3.76 -3.10 -33.35
C GLU A 292 4.25 -2.70 -34.74
N GLN A 293 4.67 -3.67 -35.56
CA GLN A 293 5.10 -3.43 -36.94
C GLN A 293 3.97 -2.79 -37.77
N GLY A 294 2.73 -3.27 -37.65
CA GLY A 294 1.58 -2.70 -38.34
C GLY A 294 1.27 -1.26 -37.90
N GLN A 295 1.38 -0.95 -36.61
CA GLN A 295 1.19 0.41 -36.10
C GLN A 295 2.28 1.37 -36.58
N GLN A 296 3.54 0.93 -36.64
CA GLN A 296 4.65 1.73 -37.15
C GLN A 296 4.50 2.02 -38.66
N GLN A 297 4.10 1.02 -39.46
CA GLN A 297 3.81 1.19 -40.88
C GLN A 297 2.66 2.17 -41.12
N ALA A 298 1.52 1.97 -40.43
CA ALA A 298 0.36 2.86 -40.56
C ALA A 298 0.67 4.30 -40.11
N HIS A 299 1.53 4.48 -39.11
CA HIS A 299 2.00 5.80 -38.69
C HIS A 299 2.89 6.45 -39.75
N GLY A 300 3.84 5.70 -40.31
CA GLY A 300 4.71 6.17 -41.39
C GLY A 300 3.95 6.59 -42.65
N GLU A 301 2.95 5.80 -43.06
CA GLU A 301 2.08 6.12 -44.21
C GLU A 301 1.23 7.38 -43.96
N ARG A 302 0.68 7.54 -42.75
CA ARG A 302 -0.07 8.76 -42.38
C ARG A 302 0.83 9.99 -42.35
N SER A 303 2.05 9.87 -41.83
CA SER A 303 3.02 10.96 -41.82
C SER A 303 3.46 11.37 -43.22
N GLN A 304 3.58 10.41 -44.15
CA GLN A 304 3.88 10.70 -45.56
C GLN A 304 2.70 11.33 -46.30
N ALA A 305 1.47 10.93 -45.99
CA ALA A 305 0.25 11.50 -46.57
C ALA A 305 -0.06 12.93 -46.08
N MET A 306 0.40 13.31 -44.88
CA MET A 306 0.28 14.68 -44.35
C MET A 306 1.39 15.63 -44.79
N ALA A 307 2.45 15.10 -45.41
CA ALA A 307 3.59 15.88 -45.92
C ALA A 307 3.49 16.20 -47.43
N GLN A 308 2.41 15.76 -48.09
CA GLN A 308 2.05 16.09 -49.48
C GLN A 308 0.87 17.06 -49.48
#